data_AF-A0A840CUK5-F1
#
_entry.id   AF-A0A840CUK5-F1
#
_cell.length_a   1.000
_cell.length_b   1.000
_cell.length_c   1.000
_cell.angle_alpha   90.00
_cell.angle_beta   90.00
_cell.angle_gamma   90.00
#
_symmetry.space_group_name_H-M   'P 1'
#
loop_
_entity.id
_entity.type
_entity.pdbx_description
1 polymer ?
#
loop_
_entity_poly.entity_id
_entity_poly.type
_entity_poly.pdbx_seq_one_letter_code
_entity_poly.pdbx_strand_id
1 'polypeptide(L)' 'MKLEKNDYVLAFAVDGRYYAWMVASMQYNASGNSKEEAVKNLEDVINTIISEMYMVEEFV' A
#
# COMPACT_ATOMS: atom_id res chain seq x y z
N MET A 1 5.50 -8.32 0.07
CA MET A 1 4.29 -9.06 -0.27
C MET A 1 3.63 -8.39 -1.44
N LYS A 2 3.04 -9.21 -2.31
CA LYS A 2 2.21 -8.76 -3.41
C LYS A 2 0.76 -8.69 -2.91
N LEU A 3 0.03 -7.64 -3.25
CA LEU A 3 -1.36 -7.47 -2.84
C LEU A 3 -2.30 -8.05 -3.90
N GLU A 4 -3.30 -8.79 -3.43
CA GLU A 4 -4.40 -9.26 -4.27
C GLU A 4 -5.44 -8.17 -4.43
N LYS A 5 -6.26 -8.26 -5.49
CA LYS A 5 -7.25 -7.23 -5.82
C LYS A 5 -8.24 -6.92 -4.69
N ASN A 6 -8.52 -7.87 -3.81
CA ASN A 6 -9.46 -7.70 -2.69
C ASN A 6 -8.80 -7.08 -1.44
N ASP A 7 -7.48 -6.94 -1.42
CA ASP A 7 -6.75 -6.40 -0.27
C ASP A 7 -6.78 -4.87 -0.24
N TYR A 8 -6.99 -4.24 -1.40
CA TYR A 8 -6.95 -2.79 -1.56
C TYR A 8 -8.15 -2.23 -2.33
N VAL A 9 -8.44 -0.97 -2.08
CA VAL A 9 -9.32 -0.14 -2.91
C VAL A 9 -8.45 0.73 -3.79
N LEU A 10 -8.91 0.97 -5.02
CA LEU A 10 -8.24 1.84 -5.99
C LEU A 10 -9.23 2.91 -6.49
N ALA A 11 -8.83 4.17 -6.41
CA ALA A 11 -9.61 5.30 -6.91
C ALA A 11 -8.77 6.18 -7.84
N PHE A 12 -9.42 6.74 -8.87
CA PHE A 12 -8.85 7.79 -9.70
C PHE A 12 -9.36 9.14 -9.18
N ALA A 13 -8.44 10.07 -8.93
CA ALA A 13 -8.76 11.38 -8.37
C ALA A 13 -8.72 12.49 -9.43
N VAL A 14 -9.31 13.64 -9.09
CA VAL A 14 -9.44 14.81 -9.99
C VAL A 14 -8.10 15.45 -10.36
N ASP A 15 -7.04 15.14 -9.62
CA ASP A 15 -5.66 15.56 -9.91
C ASP A 15 -4.98 14.68 -10.97
N GLY A 16 -5.68 13.68 -11.51
CA GLY A 16 -5.17 12.77 -12.53
C GLY A 16 -4.38 11.59 -12.00
N ARG A 17 -4.33 11.39 -10.68
CA ARG A 17 -3.57 10.31 -10.04
C ARG A 17 -4.47 9.16 -9.61
N TYR A 18 -3.86 7.99 -9.48
CA TYR A 18 -4.45 6.83 -8.84
C TYR A 18 -4.04 6.77 -7.37
N TYR A 19 -4.99 6.47 -6.51
CA TYR A 19 -4.80 6.28 -5.07
C TYR A 19 -5.21 4.87 -4.69
N ALA A 20 -4.34 4.16 -4.00
CA ALA A 20 -4.58 2.83 -3.48
C ALA A 20 -4.50 2.84 -1.96
N TRP A 21 -5.39 2.12 -1.26
CA TRP A 21 -5.31 1.93 0.19
C TRP A 21 -5.84 0.56 0.60
N MET A 22 -5.36 0.04 1.73
CA MET A 22 -5.80 -1.25 2.25
C MET A 22 -7.29 -1.21 2.64
N VAL A 23 -8.04 -2.25 2.28
CA VAL A 23 -9.43 -2.44 2.75
C VAL A 23 -9.48 -2.54 4.27
N ALA A 24 -8.49 -3.22 4.86
CA ALA A 24 -8.39 -3.40 6.31
C ALA A 24 -8.02 -2.10 7.06
N SER A 25 -7.40 -1.12 6.39
CA SER A 25 -7.04 0.15 7.00
C SER A 25 -6.66 1.23 5.98
N MET A 26 -7.46 2.30 5.91
CA MET A 26 -7.22 3.43 4.98
C MET A 26 -5.94 4.22 5.30
N GLN A 27 -5.36 4.06 6.49
CA GLN A 27 -4.13 4.77 6.88
C GLN A 27 -2.93 4.31 6.05
N TYR A 28 -2.97 3.08 5.53
CA TYR A 28 -1.96 2.55 4.63
C TYR A 28 -2.43 2.81 3.20
N ASN A 29 -1.86 3.85 2.61
CA ASN A 29 -2.21 4.32 1.29
C ASN A 29 -0.97 4.76 0.51
N ALA A 30 -1.11 4.77 -0.81
CA ALA A 30 -0.11 5.28 -1.73
C ALA A 30 -0.80 5.87 -2.96
N SER A 31 -0.05 6.62 -3.76
CA SER A 31 -0.51 7.14 -5.05
C SER A 31 0.45 6.80 -6.18
N GLY A 32 -0.03 6.88 -7.41
CA GLY A 32 0.77 6.69 -8.63
C GLY A 32 0.11 7.36 -9.84
N ASN A 33 0.87 7.49 -10.93
CA ASN A 33 0.36 8.02 -12.20
C ASN A 33 -0.38 6.95 -13.01
N SER A 34 -0.21 5.67 -12.68
CA SER A 34 -1.02 4.55 -13.18
C SER A 34 -1.59 3.71 -12.04
N LYS A 35 -2.53 2.81 -12.38
CA LYS A 35 -3.10 1.82 -11.44
C LYS A 35 -2.00 0.94 -10.86
N GLU A 36 -1.13 0.44 -11.74
CA GLU A 36 -0.04 -0.46 -11.40
C GLU A 36 0.99 0.22 -10.51
N GLU A 37 1.31 1.49 -10.79
CA GLU A 37 2.23 2.28 -9.96
C GLU A 37 1.64 2.52 -8.56
N ALA A 38 0.35 2.88 -8.45
CA ALA A 38 -0.29 3.09 -7.16
C ALA A 38 -0.33 1.82 -6.30
N VAL A 39 -0.64 0.66 -6.91
CA VAL A 39 -0.65 -0.64 -6.21
C VAL A 39 0.76 -1.04 -5.79
N LYS A 40 1.76 -0.91 -6.67
CA LYS A 40 3.15 -1.20 -6.33
C LYS A 40 3.64 -0.33 -5.18
N ASN A 41 3.35 0.96 -5.20
CA ASN A 41 3.74 1.86 -4.11
C ASN A 41 3.04 1.48 -2.79
N LEU A 42 1.79 1.00 -2.84
CA LEU A 42 1.11 0.48 -1.65
C LEU A 42 1.77 -0.81 -1.14
N GLU A 43 2.13 -1.74 -2.03
CA GLU A 43 2.89 -2.95 -1.67
C GLU A 43 4.19 -2.59 -0.95
N ASP A 44 4.92 -1.58 -1.44
CA ASP A 44 6.15 -1.10 -0.82
C ASP A 44 5.90 -0.53 0.58
N VAL A 45 4.85 0.28 0.77
CA VAL A 45 4.44 0.78 2.11
C VAL A 45 4.17 -0.38 3.08
N ILE A 46 3.40 -1.39 2.65
CA ILE A 46 3.09 -2.55 3.49
C ILE A 46 4.35 -3.34 3.81
N ASN A 47 5.27 -3.48 2.86
CA ASN A 47 6.53 -4.18 3.08
C ASN A 47 7.41 -3.49 4.11
N THR A 48 7.46 -2.15 4.06
CA THR A 48 8.16 -1.37 5.09
C THR A 48 7.57 -1.62 6.46
N ILE A 49 6.24 -1.54 6.62
CA ILE A 49 5.57 -1.75 7.91
C ILE A 49 5.82 -3.16 8.44
N ILE A 50 5.67 -4.18 7.58
CA ILE A 50 5.93 -5.57 7.95
C ILE A 50 7.38 -5.74 8.38
N SER A 51 8.33 -5.18 7.61
CA SER A 51 9.75 -5.23 7.95
C SER A 51 10.04 -4.56 9.28
N GLU A 52 9.45 -3.40 9.57
CA GLU A 52 9.62 -2.69 10.83
C GLU A 52 9.07 -3.50 12.01
N MET A 53 7.92 -4.16 11.84
CA MET A 53 7.35 -5.05 12.87
C MET A 53 8.28 -6.22 13.18
N TYR A 54 8.82 -6.90 12.15
CA TYR A 54 9.75 -8.03 12.36
C TYR A 54 11.11 -7.60 12.92
N MET A 55 11.63 -6.42 12.55
CA MET A 55 12.87 -5.88 13.13
C MET A 55 12.73 -5.56 14.62
N VAL A 56 11.52 -5.34 15.15
CA VAL A 56 11.30 -5.14 16.59
C VAL A 56 11.31 -6.47 17.34
N GLU A 57 10.94 -7.58 16.70
CA GLU A 57 10.87 -8.89 17.34
C GLU A 57 12.23 -9.58 17.53
N GLU A 58 13.27 -9.22 16.75
CA GLU A 58 14.61 -9.81 16.90
C GLU A 58 15.46 -9.22 18.05
N PHE A 59 14.99 -8.19 18.75
CA PHE A 59 15.71 -7.53 19.85
C PHE A 59 15.06 -7.71 21.23
N VAL A 60 14.09 -8.62 21.39
CA VAL A 60 13.42 -8.93 22.68
C VAL A 60 13.82 -10.30 23.21
#